data_AF-W8T7G7-F1
#
_entry.id   AF-W8T7G7-F1
#
_cell.length_a   1.000
_cell.length_b   1.000
_cell.length_c   1.000
_cell.angle_alpha   90.00
_cell.angle_beta   90.00
_cell.angle_gamma   90.00
#
_symmetry.space_group_name_H-M   'P 1'
#
loop_
_entity.id
_entity.type
_entity.pdbx_description
1 polymer ?
#
loop_
_entity_poly.entity_id
_entity_poly.type
_entity_poly.pdbx_seq_one_letter_code
_entity_poly.pdbx_strand_id
1 'polypeptide(L)'
;MSEIIYTEEKEFEEAVIKTLIEYGWEPDVIQYPTEEDLIQNWADILFNNNKQNTRLNDCPLTAGEMDQIINQVKALPSPLRLNEFINGRSVSITRDNPEDQLHLGKEVSLKIYDRQEIALGQSRYQIAQQPQFKTKSPILNNRRGDLLLLINGMPVIHLELKRSCIPVSEAYNQIEKYSHEGAFRGIFSMVQIFVAMQPNESVYFANPGEDGVFNKAFYFHWADFNNNLINDWHTFVHRFLSIPMAHMLIGFYTIADTDDGILKVMRSYQYYAAVSIANIVADKKNHWDGDKQLGGHIWHTTGSGKTMTSFKAAQLIASNHDAEKVVFLVDRKELGIQSLKEYRSFKSEHESVQATENTTILISKLKSDDLDNTLIVTSIQKLSNITAEAMDLNEADLKAIQKKRMVIIIDECHRSTFGDMLIDIKNTFKNAIIFGFTGTPIQDVNASIRVSHLVPLC
;
A
#
# COMPACT_ATOMS: atom_id res chain seq x y z
N MET A 1 -33.18 5.61 -8.70
CA MET A 1 -32.96 7.07 -8.76
C MET A 1 -32.77 7.40 -10.23
N SER A 2 -33.38 8.47 -10.73
CA SER A 2 -33.12 8.96 -12.09
C SER A 2 -31.62 9.19 -12.25
N GLU A 3 -31.04 8.70 -13.34
CA GLU A 3 -29.63 8.88 -13.69
C GLU A 3 -29.35 10.39 -13.74
N ILE A 4 -28.49 10.89 -12.86
CA ILE A 4 -28.14 12.32 -12.82
C ILE A 4 -27.24 12.58 -14.03
N ILE A 5 -27.74 13.39 -14.96
CA ILE A 5 -26.99 13.79 -16.15
C ILE A 5 -26.32 15.12 -15.84
N TYR A 6 -24.99 15.11 -15.88
CA TYR A 6 -24.17 16.31 -15.78
C TYR A 6 -23.89 16.84 -17.19
N THR A 7 -24.53 17.94 -17.55
CA THR A 7 -24.37 18.57 -18.87
C THR A 7 -23.07 19.35 -18.99
N GLU A 8 -22.59 19.90 -17.87
CA GLU A 8 -21.34 20.64 -17.76
C GLU A 8 -20.34 19.89 -16.87
N GLU A 9 -19.07 19.88 -17.27
CA GLU A 9 -17.99 19.20 -16.52
C GLU A 9 -17.77 19.86 -15.15
N LYS A 10 -17.95 21.18 -15.07
CA LYS A 10 -17.86 21.95 -13.83
C LYS A 10 -18.89 21.49 -12.78
N GLU A 11 -20.12 21.20 -13.18
CA GLU A 11 -21.16 20.72 -12.27
C GLU A 11 -20.80 19.34 -11.69
N PHE A 12 -20.19 18.49 -12.52
CA PHE A 12 -19.72 17.19 -12.09
C PHE A 12 -18.52 17.30 -11.14
N GLU A 13 -17.56 18.17 -11.46
CA GLU A 13 -16.42 18.47 -10.58
C GLU A 13 -16.86 18.96 -9.20
N GLU A 14 -17.79 19.93 -9.14
CA GLU A 14 -18.33 20.44 -7.88
C GLU A 14 -19.03 19.34 -7.06
N ALA A 15 -19.74 18.42 -7.72
CA ALA A 15 -20.37 17.27 -7.06
C ALA A 15 -19.33 16.29 -6.49
N VAL A 16 -18.25 16.03 -7.23
CA VAL A 16 -17.13 15.19 -6.77
C VAL A 16 -16.43 15.82 -5.56
N ILE A 17 -16.11 17.11 -5.61
CA ILE A 17 -15.51 17.85 -4.47
C ILE A 17 -16.40 17.74 -3.23
N LYS A 18 -17.70 18.00 -3.37
CA LYS A 18 -18.64 17.90 -2.23
C LYS A 18 -18.65 16.51 -1.61
N THR A 19 -18.61 15.47 -2.46
CA THR A 19 -18.61 14.07 -2.02
C THR A 19 -17.29 13.68 -1.35
N LEU A 20 -16.15 14.19 -1.84
CA LEU A 20 -14.86 14.02 -1.18
C LEU A 20 -14.88 14.63 0.23
N ILE A 21 -15.42 15.85 0.38
CA ILE A 21 -15.56 16.50 1.70
C ILE A 21 -16.47 15.68 2.64
N GLU A 22 -17.58 15.15 2.13
CA GLU A 22 -18.48 14.26 2.90
C GLU A 22 -17.74 13.03 3.44
N TYR A 23 -16.78 12.50 2.68
CA TYR A 23 -16.02 11.30 3.03
C TYR A 23 -14.60 11.56 3.53
N GLY A 24 -14.40 12.69 4.20
CA GLY A 24 -13.25 12.93 5.09
C GLY A 24 -12.14 13.81 4.55
N TRP A 25 -12.29 14.39 3.35
CA TRP A 25 -11.38 15.43 2.87
C TRP A 25 -11.70 16.79 3.48
N GLU A 26 -10.70 17.65 3.61
CA GLU A 26 -10.85 18.99 4.19
C GLU A 26 -11.71 19.90 3.29
N PRO A 27 -12.57 20.75 3.88
CA PRO A 27 -13.47 21.62 3.13
C PRO A 27 -12.78 22.82 2.45
N ASP A 28 -11.57 23.17 2.89
CA ASP A 28 -10.79 24.28 2.36
C ASP A 28 -10.10 23.86 1.06
N VAL A 29 -10.82 24.01 -0.06
CA VAL A 29 -10.33 23.67 -1.40
C VAL A 29 -9.35 24.73 -1.90
N ILE A 30 -8.16 24.31 -2.31
CA ILE A 30 -7.15 25.18 -2.93
C ILE A 30 -7.51 25.38 -4.40
N GLN A 31 -7.95 26.58 -4.78
CA GLN A 31 -8.43 26.85 -6.14
C GLN A 31 -7.34 27.39 -7.06
N TYR A 32 -7.22 26.82 -8.24
CA TYR A 32 -6.29 27.20 -9.31
C TYR A 32 -4.81 27.30 -8.88
N PRO A 33 -4.28 26.42 -8.01
CA PRO A 33 -2.94 26.60 -7.48
C PRO A 33 -1.88 26.45 -8.57
N THR A 34 -0.85 27.28 -8.47
CA THR A 34 0.43 27.07 -9.16
C THR A 34 1.28 26.03 -8.44
N GLU A 35 2.38 25.60 -9.06
CA GLU A 35 3.36 24.72 -8.41
C GLU A 35 3.93 25.39 -7.14
N GLU A 36 4.23 26.69 -7.21
CA GLU A 36 4.73 27.48 -6.10
C GLU A 36 3.75 27.55 -4.92
N ASP A 37 2.44 27.70 -5.20
CA ASP A 37 1.41 27.71 -4.16
C ASP A 37 1.33 26.36 -3.42
N LEU A 38 1.46 25.23 -4.15
CA LEU A 38 1.46 23.90 -3.54
C LEU A 38 2.72 23.63 -2.74
N ILE A 39 3.88 24.11 -3.20
CA ILE A 39 5.14 24.02 -2.44
C ILE A 39 5.03 24.81 -1.14
N GLN A 40 4.46 26.02 -1.18
CA GLN A 40 4.24 26.82 0.02
C GLN A 40 3.25 26.14 0.99
N ASN A 41 2.14 25.60 0.47
CA ASN A 41 1.20 24.82 1.28
C ASN A 41 1.89 23.63 1.97
N TRP A 42 2.77 22.93 1.26
CA TRP A 42 3.53 21.83 1.84
C TRP A 42 4.51 22.32 2.91
N ALA A 43 5.20 23.43 2.67
CA ALA A 43 6.09 24.07 3.65
C ALA A 43 5.35 24.41 4.95
N ASP A 44 4.14 24.95 4.86
CA ASP A 44 3.33 25.30 6.03
C ASP A 44 2.91 24.06 6.83
N ILE A 45 2.59 22.96 6.16
CA ILE A 45 2.26 21.68 6.81
C ILE A 45 3.50 21.09 7.48
N LEU A 46 4.64 21.07 6.78
CA LEU A 46 5.90 20.62 7.34
C LEU A 46 6.29 21.45 8.57
N PHE A 47 6.13 22.77 8.51
CA PHE A 47 6.34 23.64 9.65
C PHE A 47 5.47 23.24 10.84
N ASN A 48 4.15 23.17 10.62
CA ASN A 48 3.20 22.84 11.69
C ASN A 48 3.47 21.46 12.34
N ASN A 49 3.90 20.49 11.54
CA ASN A 49 4.18 19.13 12.01
C ASN A 49 5.56 18.99 12.68
N ASN A 50 6.46 19.97 12.48
CA ASN A 50 7.85 19.91 12.91
C ASN A 50 8.33 21.12 13.74
N LYS A 51 7.42 22.00 14.19
CA LYS A 51 7.74 23.25 14.91
C LYS A 51 8.43 23.07 16.27
N GLN A 52 8.52 21.86 16.80
CA GLN A 52 9.21 21.60 18.06
C GLN A 52 10.69 22.05 18.02
N ASN A 53 11.22 22.37 19.19
CA ASN A 53 12.59 22.85 19.38
C ASN A 53 13.68 21.85 18.94
N THR A 54 13.36 20.58 18.69
CA THR A 54 14.35 19.61 18.19
C THR A 54 14.48 19.61 16.66
N ARG A 55 13.64 20.36 15.95
CA ARG A 55 13.63 20.40 14.48
C ARG A 55 13.64 21.83 13.96
N LEU A 56 12.48 22.50 13.94
CA LEU A 56 12.34 23.82 13.33
C LEU A 56 12.38 24.97 14.35
N ASN A 57 12.27 24.67 15.65
CA ASN A 57 12.38 25.68 16.71
C ASN A 57 11.46 26.90 16.46
N ASP A 58 10.20 26.60 16.11
CA ASP A 58 9.16 27.58 15.77
C ASP A 58 9.54 28.58 14.65
N CYS A 59 10.59 28.30 13.88
CA CYS A 59 11.03 29.09 12.73
C CYS A 59 10.61 28.40 11.42
N PRO A 60 9.81 29.05 10.56
CA PRO A 60 9.35 28.49 9.29
C PRO A 60 10.47 28.00 8.36
N LEU A 61 10.08 27.17 7.39
CA LEU A 61 10.97 26.76 6.30
C LEU A 61 11.22 27.95 5.37
N THR A 62 12.47 28.13 4.93
CA THR A 62 12.79 29.09 3.87
C THR A 62 12.55 28.50 2.49
N ALA A 63 12.55 29.35 1.46
CA ALA A 63 12.54 28.90 0.07
C ALA A 63 13.76 28.00 -0.26
N GLY A 64 14.93 28.30 0.29
CA GLY A 64 16.15 27.49 0.07
C GLY A 64 16.05 26.10 0.69
N GLU A 65 15.44 25.98 1.86
CA GLU A 65 15.17 24.69 2.51
C GLU A 65 14.12 23.87 1.75
N MET A 66 13.06 24.52 1.25
CA MET A 66 12.09 23.84 0.38
C MET A 66 12.71 23.42 -0.95
N ASP A 67 13.61 24.22 -1.52
CA ASP A 67 14.37 23.85 -2.73
C ASP A 67 15.23 22.60 -2.47
N GLN A 68 15.83 22.45 -1.28
CA GLN A 68 16.55 21.21 -0.92
C GLN A 68 15.63 19.98 -0.99
N ILE A 69 14.40 20.08 -0.45
CA ILE A 69 13.41 18.99 -0.47
C ILE A 69 12.97 18.70 -1.91
N ILE A 70 12.62 19.73 -2.68
CA ILE A 70 12.17 19.57 -4.06
C ILE A 70 13.29 19.03 -4.95
N ASN A 71 14.55 19.39 -4.70
CA ASN A 71 15.69 18.82 -5.42
C ASN A 71 15.90 17.34 -5.08
N GLN A 72 15.67 16.92 -3.83
CA GLN A 72 15.65 15.50 -3.48
C GLN A 72 14.53 14.76 -4.23
N VAL A 73 13.32 15.31 -4.27
CA VAL A 73 12.19 14.75 -5.06
C VAL A 73 12.54 14.65 -6.54
N LYS A 74 13.11 15.71 -7.14
CA LYS A 74 13.53 15.73 -8.55
C LYS A 74 14.66 14.75 -8.87
N ALA A 75 15.50 14.42 -7.89
CA ALA A 75 16.58 13.46 -8.04
C ALA A 75 16.09 12.00 -8.07
N LEU A 76 14.83 11.74 -7.70
CA LEU A 76 14.22 10.41 -7.74
C LEU A 76 13.62 10.16 -9.13
N PRO A 77 14.20 9.25 -9.94
CA PRO A 77 13.90 9.16 -11.37
C PRO A 77 12.62 8.39 -11.69
N SER A 78 11.96 7.75 -10.70
CA SER A 78 10.80 6.90 -10.95
C SER A 78 9.71 7.04 -9.88
N PRO A 79 8.43 6.80 -10.23
CA PRO A 79 7.33 6.75 -9.27
C PRO A 79 7.56 5.75 -8.15
N LEU A 80 8.28 4.67 -8.42
CA LEU A 80 8.71 3.69 -7.41
C LEU A 80 9.55 4.35 -6.31
N ARG A 81 10.59 5.09 -6.68
CA ARG A 81 11.47 5.77 -5.72
C ARG A 81 10.73 6.90 -4.98
N LEU A 82 9.80 7.56 -5.67
CA LEU A 82 8.93 8.55 -5.06
C LEU A 82 7.97 7.92 -4.04
N ASN A 83 7.48 6.71 -4.29
CA ASN A 83 6.69 5.95 -3.33
C ASN A 83 7.50 5.63 -2.07
N GLU A 84 8.75 5.22 -2.22
CA GLU A 84 9.69 4.97 -1.11
C GLU A 84 9.92 6.26 -0.31
N PHE A 85 10.13 7.39 -0.98
CA PHE A 85 10.28 8.69 -0.33
C PHE A 85 9.03 9.07 0.48
N ILE A 86 7.84 9.02 -0.14
CA ILE A 86 6.57 9.35 0.53
C ILE A 86 6.37 8.45 1.76
N ASN A 87 6.63 7.15 1.63
CA ASN A 87 6.50 6.18 2.72
C ASN A 87 7.70 6.14 3.69
N GLY A 88 8.73 6.93 3.44
CA GLY A 88 10.00 6.99 4.18
C GLY A 88 9.96 7.75 5.51
N ARG A 89 8.79 8.27 5.86
CA ARG A 89 8.45 9.03 7.08
C ARG A 89 9.09 10.41 7.24
N SER A 90 10.34 10.59 6.82
CA SER A 90 11.07 11.84 7.04
C SER A 90 12.00 12.23 5.91
N VAL A 91 12.30 13.53 5.80
CA VAL A 91 13.28 14.12 4.88
C VAL A 91 14.32 14.91 5.67
N SER A 92 15.61 14.78 5.30
CA SER A 92 16.69 15.59 5.88
C SER A 92 16.87 16.89 5.10
N ILE A 93 17.07 18.00 5.81
CA ILE A 93 17.47 19.30 5.24
C ILE A 93 18.58 19.92 6.09
N THR A 94 19.40 20.76 5.48
CA THR A 94 20.30 21.66 6.23
C THR A 94 19.59 22.99 6.45
N ARG A 95 19.47 23.41 7.72
CA ARG A 95 18.77 24.65 8.07
C ARG A 95 19.53 25.89 7.61
N ASP A 96 18.84 26.82 6.96
CA ASP A 96 19.40 28.09 6.50
C ASP A 96 18.63 29.32 7.02
N ASN A 97 17.53 29.12 7.77
CA ASN A 97 16.77 30.21 8.39
C ASN A 97 17.60 30.93 9.49
N PRO A 98 17.95 32.22 9.34
CA PRO A 98 18.75 32.96 10.32
C PRO A 98 18.09 33.14 11.70
N GLU A 99 16.76 33.02 11.77
CA GLU A 99 16.00 33.13 13.03
C GLU A 99 16.21 31.88 13.91
N ASP A 100 16.50 30.73 13.30
CA ASP A 100 16.77 29.47 14.00
C ASP A 100 18.25 29.36 14.42
N GLN A 101 18.67 30.23 15.34
CA GLN A 101 20.07 30.28 15.81
C GLN A 101 20.58 28.93 16.36
N LEU A 102 19.69 28.06 16.83
CA LEU A 102 20.04 26.76 17.39
C LEU A 102 20.45 25.76 16.31
N HIS A 103 19.77 25.77 15.15
CA HIS A 103 19.99 24.79 14.08
C HIS A 103 20.60 25.36 12.82
N LEU A 104 20.81 26.67 12.71
CA LEU A 104 21.43 27.29 11.53
C LEU A 104 22.72 26.56 11.10
N GLY A 105 22.74 26.09 9.85
CA GLY A 105 23.83 25.31 9.25
C GLY A 105 23.91 23.84 9.68
N LYS A 106 22.94 23.33 10.45
CA LYS A 106 22.88 21.93 10.90
C LYS A 106 21.82 21.15 10.11
N GLU A 107 22.05 19.85 9.98
CA GLU A 107 21.06 18.93 9.42
C GLU A 107 19.95 18.63 10.44
N VAL A 108 18.70 18.69 10.00
CA VAL A 108 17.53 18.27 10.76
C VAL A 108 16.67 17.33 9.91
N SER A 109 16.03 16.37 10.57
CA SER A 109 15.11 15.41 9.93
C SER A 109 13.67 15.82 10.19
N LEU A 110 12.94 16.15 9.14
CA LEU A 110 11.54 16.59 9.17
C LEU A 110 10.62 15.41 8.87
N LYS A 111 9.59 15.22 9.70
CA LYS A 111 8.53 14.25 9.43
C LYS A 111 7.64 14.77 8.31
N ILE A 112 7.44 13.96 7.27
CA ILE A 112 6.63 14.29 6.08
C ILE A 112 5.31 13.51 6.04
N TYR A 113 5.32 12.26 6.48
CA TYR A 113 4.19 11.35 6.37
C TYR A 113 4.34 10.22 7.38
N ASP A 114 3.24 9.62 7.82
CA ASP A 114 3.29 8.33 8.48
C ASP A 114 2.10 7.49 8.00
N ARG A 115 2.38 6.35 7.36
CA ARG A 115 1.36 5.42 6.89
C ARG A 115 0.48 4.90 8.04
N GLN A 116 0.95 4.93 9.29
CA GLN A 116 0.19 4.53 10.48
C GLN A 116 -0.69 5.66 11.05
N GLU A 117 -0.45 6.93 10.73
CA GLU A 117 -1.25 8.07 11.21
C GLU A 117 -2.46 8.32 10.30
N ILE A 118 -3.33 7.33 10.21
CA ILE A 118 -4.52 7.37 9.36
C ILE A 118 -5.67 8.05 10.10
N ALA A 119 -6.24 9.11 9.53
CA ALA A 119 -7.43 9.80 10.05
C ALA A 119 -7.32 10.28 11.52
N LEU A 120 -6.11 10.31 12.07
CA LEU A 120 -5.72 10.71 13.42
C LEU A 120 -4.30 11.29 13.36
N GLY A 121 -3.91 12.06 14.38
CA GLY A 121 -2.56 12.61 14.48
C GLY A 121 -2.39 13.93 13.71
N GLN A 122 -1.32 14.02 12.92
CA GLN A 122 -0.91 15.24 12.20
C GLN A 122 -1.23 15.20 10.70
N SER A 123 -1.91 14.15 10.23
CA SER A 123 -2.22 13.98 8.82
C SER A 123 -3.26 15.00 8.34
N ARG A 124 -3.04 15.55 7.15
CA ARG A 124 -3.90 16.53 6.47
C ARG A 124 -4.32 15.99 5.12
N TYR A 125 -5.59 16.18 4.75
CA TYR A 125 -6.20 15.61 3.54
C TYR A 125 -6.86 16.74 2.75
N GLN A 126 -6.16 17.32 1.79
CA GLN A 126 -6.59 18.54 1.10
C GLN A 126 -6.98 18.26 -0.35
N ILE A 127 -7.83 19.12 -0.90
CA ILE A 127 -8.25 19.09 -2.30
C ILE A 127 -7.68 20.33 -3.01
N ALA A 128 -6.99 20.13 -4.13
CA ALA A 128 -6.60 21.18 -5.05
C ALA A 128 -7.44 21.08 -6.32
N GLN A 129 -8.20 22.13 -6.62
CA GLN A 129 -9.07 22.24 -7.79
C GLN A 129 -8.37 23.03 -8.88
N GLN A 130 -8.45 22.52 -10.11
CA GLN A 130 -7.94 23.15 -11.33
C GLN A 130 -6.44 23.54 -11.27
N PRO A 131 -5.54 22.65 -10.79
CA PRO A 131 -4.11 22.95 -10.66
C PRO A 131 -3.45 23.23 -12.00
N GLN A 132 -2.48 24.15 -11.99
CA GLN A 132 -1.78 24.60 -13.19
C GLN A 132 -0.46 23.84 -13.38
N PHE A 133 -0.27 23.25 -14.56
CA PHE A 133 0.93 22.51 -14.93
C PHE A 133 1.76 23.26 -15.96
N LYS A 134 3.05 23.42 -15.69
CA LYS A 134 4.04 23.90 -16.66
C LYS A 134 4.42 22.75 -17.59
N THR A 135 4.52 23.01 -18.89
CA THR A 135 4.93 22.03 -19.90
C THR A 135 6.45 22.06 -20.13
N LYS A 136 7.04 20.97 -20.66
CA LYS A 136 8.49 20.94 -20.98
C LYS A 136 8.91 22.01 -21.98
N SER A 137 8.01 22.33 -22.90
CA SER A 137 8.26 23.29 -23.97
C SER A 137 7.64 24.65 -23.62
N PRO A 138 8.40 25.76 -23.70
CA PRO A 138 7.85 27.11 -23.55
C PRO A 138 6.91 27.52 -24.70
N ILE A 139 6.81 26.69 -25.75
CA ILE A 139 5.90 26.90 -26.90
C ILE A 139 4.52 26.27 -26.62
N LEU A 140 4.46 25.24 -25.76
CA LEU A 140 3.19 24.63 -25.37
C LEU A 140 2.51 25.50 -24.31
N ASN A 141 1.19 25.62 -24.41
CA ASN A 141 0.40 26.27 -23.36
C ASN A 141 0.42 25.41 -22.10
N ASN A 142 0.42 26.07 -20.94
CA ASN A 142 0.22 25.42 -19.66
C ASN A 142 -1.03 24.53 -19.69
N ARG A 143 -0.95 23.41 -18.97
CA ARG A 143 -2.09 22.51 -18.79
C ARG A 143 -2.78 22.80 -17.47
N ARG A 144 -4.01 22.32 -17.36
CA ARG A 144 -4.84 22.46 -16.17
C ARG A 144 -5.53 21.12 -15.95
N GLY A 145 -5.23 20.48 -14.83
CA GLY A 145 -5.94 19.27 -14.43
C GLY A 145 -7.26 19.61 -13.78
N ASP A 146 -8.08 18.61 -13.46
CA ASP A 146 -9.33 18.85 -12.74
C ASP A 146 -9.10 18.86 -11.23
N LEU A 147 -8.70 17.73 -10.64
CA LEU A 147 -8.45 17.65 -9.20
C LEU A 147 -7.09 17.01 -8.90
N LEU A 148 -6.46 17.51 -7.84
CA LEU A 148 -5.35 16.86 -7.15
C LEU A 148 -5.74 16.64 -5.70
N LEU A 149 -5.56 15.42 -5.22
CA LEU A 149 -5.74 15.08 -3.83
C LEU A 149 -4.38 15.05 -3.14
N LEU A 150 -4.27 15.85 -2.08
CA LEU A 150 -3.03 16.08 -1.35
C LEU A 150 -3.08 15.37 0.01
N ILE A 151 -2.05 14.57 0.32
CA ILE A 151 -1.87 14.02 1.66
C ILE A 151 -0.64 14.69 2.27
N ASN A 152 -0.82 15.38 3.39
CA ASN A 152 0.22 16.23 4.02
C ASN A 152 0.85 17.24 3.05
N GLY A 153 0.05 17.82 2.15
CA GLY A 153 0.50 18.78 1.14
C GLY A 153 1.16 18.14 -0.10
N MET A 154 1.43 16.83 -0.09
CA MET A 154 2.01 16.13 -1.24
C MET A 154 0.91 15.71 -2.23
N PRO A 155 0.98 16.07 -3.52
CA PRO A 155 0.05 15.61 -4.54
C PRO A 155 0.27 14.14 -4.85
N VAL A 156 -0.69 13.28 -4.49
CA VAL A 156 -0.54 11.82 -4.57
C VAL A 156 -1.58 11.14 -5.46
N ILE A 157 -2.75 11.75 -5.67
CA ILE A 157 -3.78 11.24 -6.58
C ILE A 157 -4.22 12.38 -7.50
N HIS A 158 -4.22 12.14 -8.81
CA HIS A 158 -4.73 13.08 -9.80
C HIS A 158 -5.99 12.53 -10.45
N LEU A 159 -7.03 13.35 -10.51
CA LEU A 159 -8.30 13.03 -11.16
C LEU A 159 -8.45 13.88 -12.43
N GLU A 160 -8.88 13.22 -13.50
CA GLU A 160 -9.39 13.84 -14.71
C GLU A 160 -10.84 13.40 -14.91
N LEU A 161 -11.73 14.38 -15.00
CA LEU A 161 -13.17 14.21 -15.00
C LEU A 161 -13.73 14.51 -16.39
N LYS A 162 -14.80 13.81 -16.76
CA LYS A 162 -15.57 14.13 -17.96
C LYS A 162 -17.06 14.17 -17.61
N ARG A 163 -17.76 15.12 -18.22
CA ARG A 163 -19.23 15.21 -18.12
C ARG A 163 -19.94 13.96 -18.66
N SER A 164 -21.25 13.84 -18.42
CA SER A 164 -22.05 12.73 -18.94
C SER A 164 -21.94 12.59 -20.46
N CYS A 165 -22.07 11.35 -20.94
CA CYS A 165 -22.02 10.97 -22.36
C CYS A 165 -20.66 11.13 -23.05
N ILE A 166 -19.61 11.56 -22.34
CA ILE A 166 -18.24 11.51 -22.84
C ILE A 166 -17.60 10.19 -22.37
N PRO A 167 -16.96 9.42 -23.28
CA PRO A 167 -16.26 8.20 -22.88
C PRO A 167 -15.16 8.48 -21.86
N VAL A 168 -15.01 7.63 -20.84
CA VAL A 168 -13.94 7.74 -19.84
C VAL A 168 -12.53 7.70 -20.49
N SER A 169 -12.45 7.17 -21.71
CA SER A 169 -11.21 7.15 -22.50
C SER A 169 -10.64 8.51 -22.81
N GLU A 170 -11.48 9.53 -22.97
CA GLU A 170 -11.00 10.88 -23.17
C GLU A 170 -10.24 11.39 -21.94
N ALA A 171 -10.70 11.06 -20.73
CA ALA A 171 -10.01 11.41 -19.49
C ALA A 171 -8.65 10.72 -19.38
N TYR A 172 -8.57 9.39 -19.52
CA TYR A 172 -7.26 8.74 -19.37
C TYR A 172 -6.30 9.08 -20.53
N ASN A 173 -6.79 9.31 -21.76
CA ASN A 173 -5.94 9.77 -22.87
C ASN A 173 -5.40 11.19 -22.61
N GLN A 174 -6.18 12.05 -21.93
CA GLN A 174 -5.74 13.38 -21.52
C GLN A 174 -4.64 13.31 -20.46
N ILE A 175 -4.75 12.41 -19.49
CA ILE A 175 -3.69 12.12 -18.51
C ILE A 175 -2.40 11.66 -19.22
N GLU A 176 -2.50 10.71 -20.16
CA GLU A 176 -1.37 10.22 -20.95
C GLU A 176 -0.68 11.39 -21.69
N LYS A 177 -1.47 12.27 -22.31
CA LYS A 177 -0.97 13.47 -23.00
C LYS A 177 -0.26 14.42 -22.04
N TYR A 178 -0.82 14.68 -20.86
CA TYR A 178 -0.19 15.55 -19.85
C TYR A 178 1.15 14.99 -19.38
N SER A 179 1.24 13.68 -19.19
CA SER A 179 2.50 13.02 -18.85
C SER A 179 3.56 13.20 -19.95
N HIS A 180 3.20 12.94 -21.21
CA HIS A 180 4.13 13.13 -22.35
C HIS A 180 4.59 14.58 -22.51
N GLU A 181 3.73 15.55 -22.21
CA GLU A 181 4.03 16.99 -22.24
C GLU A 181 4.77 17.49 -20.99
N GLY A 182 5.04 16.60 -20.02
CA GLY A 182 5.84 16.85 -18.82
C GLY A 182 5.13 17.60 -17.71
N ALA A 183 3.81 17.48 -17.61
CA ALA A 183 3.02 18.11 -16.55
C ALA A 183 3.36 17.58 -15.15
N PHE A 184 3.70 16.29 -15.02
CA PHE A 184 3.96 15.61 -13.74
C PHE A 184 5.44 15.67 -13.34
N ARG A 185 5.98 16.89 -13.26
CA ARG A 185 7.37 17.19 -12.84
C ARG A 185 7.38 17.99 -11.54
N GLY A 186 8.57 18.13 -10.94
CA GLY A 186 8.74 18.91 -9.71
C GLY A 186 7.93 18.33 -8.57
N ILE A 187 7.06 19.12 -7.93
CA ILE A 187 6.18 18.58 -6.87
C ILE A 187 5.17 17.55 -7.42
N PHE A 188 4.72 17.71 -8.68
CA PHE A 188 3.71 16.85 -9.30
C PHE A 188 4.21 15.46 -9.69
N SER A 189 5.53 15.22 -9.68
CA SER A 189 6.06 13.87 -9.91
C SER A 189 5.61 12.89 -8.82
N MET A 190 5.28 13.40 -7.62
CA MET A 190 4.81 12.60 -6.48
C MET A 190 3.44 11.94 -6.70
N VAL A 191 2.70 12.28 -7.77
CA VAL A 191 1.44 11.61 -8.10
C VAL A 191 1.69 10.11 -8.27
N GLN A 192 1.00 9.29 -7.47
CA GLN A 192 1.13 7.83 -7.48
C GLN A 192 0.02 7.17 -8.27
N ILE A 193 -1.20 7.71 -8.19
CA ILE A 193 -2.41 7.12 -8.78
C ILE A 193 -3.10 8.17 -9.66
N PHE A 194 -3.50 7.73 -10.85
CA PHE A 194 -4.38 8.45 -11.75
C PHE A 194 -5.79 7.87 -11.67
N VAL A 195 -6.78 8.75 -11.74
CA VAL A 195 -8.20 8.40 -11.81
C VAL A 195 -8.81 9.16 -12.98
N ALA A 196 -9.35 8.41 -13.94
CA ALA A 196 -10.17 8.93 -15.03
C ALA A 196 -11.62 8.60 -14.74
N MET A 197 -12.52 9.59 -14.74
CA MET A 197 -13.89 9.37 -14.28
C MET A 197 -14.93 10.17 -15.06
N GLN A 198 -16.04 9.51 -15.34
CA GLN A 198 -17.30 10.13 -15.74
C GLN A 198 -18.43 9.55 -14.86
N PRO A 199 -19.63 10.14 -14.81
CA PRO A 199 -20.68 9.75 -13.86
C PRO A 199 -20.99 8.25 -13.76
N ASN A 200 -20.85 7.51 -14.86
CA ASN A 200 -21.20 6.09 -14.96
C ASN A 200 -19.99 5.16 -15.17
N GLU A 201 -18.75 5.66 -15.06
CA GLU A 201 -17.56 4.83 -15.21
C GLU A 201 -16.34 5.51 -14.61
N SER A 202 -15.62 4.76 -13.79
CA SER A 202 -14.35 5.19 -13.19
C SER A 202 -13.26 4.18 -13.51
N VAL A 203 -12.09 4.67 -13.88
CA VAL A 203 -10.89 3.91 -14.19
C VAL A 203 -9.74 4.47 -13.35
N TYR A 204 -8.96 3.61 -12.71
CA TYR A 204 -7.75 3.99 -11.99
C TYR A 204 -6.54 3.17 -12.42
N PHE A 205 -5.36 3.79 -12.35
CA PHE A 205 -4.09 3.16 -12.70
C PHE A 205 -2.93 3.88 -11.99
N ALA A 206 -1.80 3.18 -11.84
CA ALA A 206 -0.61 3.77 -11.25
C ALA A 206 0.09 4.71 -12.24
N ASN A 207 0.76 5.74 -11.73
CA ASN A 207 1.62 6.59 -12.52
C ASN A 207 2.85 5.79 -13.00
N PRO A 208 3.06 5.62 -14.32
CA PRO A 208 4.22 4.90 -14.84
C PRO A 208 5.50 5.76 -14.82
N GLY A 209 5.39 7.06 -14.58
CA GLY A 209 6.49 8.02 -14.60
C GLY A 209 6.64 8.70 -15.95
N GLU A 210 7.51 9.71 -16.02
CA GLU A 210 7.70 10.53 -17.22
C GLU A 210 8.16 9.71 -18.43
N ASP A 211 9.08 8.77 -18.21
CA ASP A 211 9.61 7.86 -19.24
C ASP A 211 8.90 6.49 -19.25
N GLY A 212 7.84 6.35 -18.45
CA GLY A 212 7.07 5.12 -18.32
C GLY A 212 6.12 4.88 -19.48
N VAL A 213 5.77 3.61 -19.70
CA VAL A 213 4.81 3.22 -20.74
C VAL A 213 3.44 3.00 -20.11
N PHE A 214 2.44 3.75 -20.60
CA PHE A 214 1.05 3.52 -20.26
C PHE A 214 0.56 2.20 -20.86
N ASN A 215 0.16 1.27 -20.00
CA ASN A 215 -0.37 -0.02 -20.41
C ASN A 215 -1.81 -0.17 -19.95
N LYS A 216 -2.75 -0.11 -20.91
CA LYS A 216 -4.20 -0.19 -20.68
C LYS A 216 -4.64 -1.51 -20.02
N ALA A 217 -3.83 -2.56 -20.05
CA ALA A 217 -4.11 -3.79 -19.29
C ALA A 217 -4.06 -3.60 -17.77
N PHE A 218 -3.44 -2.50 -17.30
CA PHE A 218 -3.36 -2.10 -15.90
C PHE A 218 -4.33 -0.96 -15.54
N TYR A 219 -5.30 -0.68 -16.42
CA TYR A 219 -6.35 0.30 -16.16
C TYR A 219 -7.52 -0.46 -15.57
N PHE A 220 -7.77 -0.23 -14.29
CA PHE A 220 -8.68 -1.04 -13.51
C PHE A 220 -9.97 -0.29 -13.20
N HIS A 221 -11.06 -1.04 -13.16
CA HIS A 221 -12.31 -0.59 -12.56
C HIS A 221 -12.37 -1.08 -11.12
N TRP A 222 -12.98 -0.28 -10.23
CA TRP A 222 -13.23 -0.73 -8.87
C TRP A 222 -14.45 -1.67 -8.86
N ALA A 223 -14.44 -2.63 -7.95
CA ALA A 223 -15.53 -3.60 -7.81
C ALA A 223 -15.89 -3.77 -6.34
N ASP A 224 -17.09 -4.30 -6.08
CA ASP A 224 -17.50 -4.75 -4.75
C ASP A 224 -16.82 -6.07 -4.36
N PHE A 225 -17.12 -6.58 -3.16
CA PHE A 225 -16.61 -7.85 -2.67
C PHE A 225 -16.95 -9.05 -3.58
N ASN A 226 -18.07 -8.99 -4.29
CA ASN A 226 -18.51 -10.04 -5.20
C ASN A 226 -17.96 -9.85 -6.63
N ASN A 227 -17.01 -8.92 -6.82
CA ASN A 227 -16.44 -8.54 -8.11
C ASN A 227 -17.44 -7.91 -9.09
N ASN A 228 -18.56 -7.36 -8.61
CA ASN A 228 -19.43 -6.53 -9.44
C ASN A 228 -18.82 -5.14 -9.56
N LEU A 229 -18.72 -4.63 -10.79
CA LEU A 229 -18.14 -3.31 -11.04
C LEU A 229 -18.96 -2.20 -10.36
N ILE A 230 -18.24 -1.27 -9.73
CA ILE A 230 -18.81 -0.05 -9.15
C ILE A 230 -18.58 1.08 -10.16
N ASN A 231 -19.60 1.29 -10.98
CA ASN A 231 -19.59 2.27 -12.07
C ASN A 231 -20.15 3.63 -11.65
N ASP A 232 -21.05 3.66 -10.67
CA ASP A 232 -21.60 4.90 -10.12
C ASP A 232 -20.49 5.72 -9.44
N TRP A 233 -20.25 6.94 -9.96
CA TRP A 233 -19.17 7.81 -9.50
C TRP A 233 -19.25 8.10 -8.00
N HIS A 234 -20.45 8.30 -7.45
CA HIS A 234 -20.64 8.66 -6.05
C HIS A 234 -20.22 7.50 -5.15
N THR A 235 -20.64 6.29 -5.49
CA THR A 235 -20.23 5.06 -4.81
C THR A 235 -18.73 4.81 -4.98
N PHE A 236 -18.15 5.11 -6.15
CA PHE A 236 -16.71 5.03 -6.38
C PHE A 236 -15.94 5.98 -5.47
N VAL A 237 -16.31 7.27 -5.41
CA VAL A 237 -15.67 8.27 -4.53
C VAL A 237 -15.75 7.81 -3.06
N HIS A 238 -16.92 7.38 -2.60
CA HIS A 238 -17.10 6.87 -1.24
C HIS A 238 -16.23 5.64 -0.94
N ARG A 239 -16.12 4.68 -1.87
CA ARG A 239 -15.45 3.40 -1.62
C ARG A 239 -13.94 3.43 -1.88
N PHE A 240 -13.48 4.27 -2.80
CA PHE A 240 -12.10 4.28 -3.29
C PHE A 240 -11.32 5.52 -2.84
N LEU A 241 -11.96 6.69 -2.83
CA LEU A 241 -11.29 7.97 -2.56
C LEU A 241 -11.55 8.52 -1.16
N SER A 242 -12.40 7.89 -0.34
CA SER A 242 -12.65 8.31 1.04
C SER A 242 -11.41 8.20 1.92
N ILE A 243 -11.39 8.94 3.03
CA ILE A 243 -10.45 8.68 4.13
C ILE A 243 -11.12 7.67 5.07
N PRO A 244 -10.45 6.55 5.44
CA PRO A 244 -9.02 6.27 5.34
C PRO A 244 -8.53 5.61 4.04
N MET A 245 -9.42 5.25 3.11
CA MET A 245 -9.07 4.43 1.95
C MET A 245 -7.97 5.05 1.07
N ALA A 246 -8.06 6.33 0.72
CA ALA A 246 -7.04 7.00 -0.11
C ALA A 246 -5.66 7.02 0.56
N HIS A 247 -5.60 7.22 1.88
CA HIS A 247 -4.36 7.11 2.64
C HIS A 247 -3.79 5.69 2.58
N MET A 248 -4.64 4.67 2.76
CA MET A 248 -4.20 3.28 2.67
C MET A 248 -3.76 2.89 1.25
N LEU A 249 -4.37 3.46 0.21
CA LEU A 249 -3.94 3.27 -1.17
C LEU A 249 -2.48 3.67 -1.35
N ILE A 250 -2.11 4.87 -0.90
CA ILE A 250 -0.75 5.40 -0.99
C ILE A 250 0.23 4.71 -0.03
N GLY A 251 -0.24 4.40 1.19
CA GLY A 251 0.60 3.82 2.24
C GLY A 251 0.88 2.33 2.13
N PHE A 252 -0.07 1.57 1.57
CA PHE A 252 -0.03 0.10 1.63
C PHE A 252 -0.35 -0.59 0.30
N TYR A 253 -1.24 -0.04 -0.53
CA TYR A 253 -1.76 -0.74 -1.72
C TYR A 253 -1.13 -0.32 -3.05
N THR A 254 -0.19 0.62 -3.03
CA THR A 254 0.80 0.78 -4.08
C THR A 254 2.00 -0.14 -3.81
N ILE A 255 2.51 -0.75 -4.87
CA ILE A 255 3.61 -1.68 -4.83
C ILE A 255 4.72 -1.17 -5.73
N ALA A 256 5.85 -0.89 -5.09
CA ALA A 256 7.13 -0.77 -5.75
C ALA A 256 7.51 -2.14 -6.31
N ASP A 257 7.39 -2.36 -7.61
CA ASP A 257 7.97 -3.55 -8.24
C ASP A 257 9.36 -3.20 -8.76
N THR A 258 10.39 -3.47 -7.95
CA THR A 258 11.77 -3.10 -8.30
C THR A 258 12.34 -3.91 -9.46
N ASP A 259 11.77 -5.08 -9.77
CA ASP A 259 12.22 -5.91 -10.89
C ASP A 259 11.74 -5.32 -12.22
N ASP A 260 10.49 -4.86 -12.26
CA ASP A 260 9.91 -4.18 -13.44
C ASP A 260 10.23 -2.68 -13.47
N GLY A 261 10.68 -2.10 -12.35
CA GLY A 261 10.93 -0.66 -12.20
C GLY A 261 9.66 0.19 -12.22
N ILE A 262 8.49 -0.41 -12.01
CA ILE A 262 7.19 0.25 -12.12
C ILE A 262 6.44 0.25 -10.79
N LEU A 263 5.61 1.27 -10.61
CA LEU A 263 4.62 1.30 -9.54
C LEU A 263 3.38 0.53 -9.99
N LYS A 264 2.90 -0.40 -9.16
CA LYS A 264 1.63 -1.12 -9.36
C LYS A 264 0.62 -0.67 -8.31
N VAL A 265 -0.66 -0.69 -8.65
CA VAL A 265 -1.76 -0.48 -7.70
C VAL A 265 -2.60 -1.75 -7.60
N MET A 266 -2.97 -2.14 -6.38
CA MET A 266 -3.78 -3.35 -6.16
C MET A 266 -5.18 -3.21 -6.77
N ARG A 267 -5.72 -4.34 -7.25
CA ARG A 267 -7.11 -4.47 -7.70
C ARG A 267 -8.05 -4.63 -6.50
N SER A 268 -9.33 -4.32 -6.68
CA SER A 268 -10.37 -4.40 -5.64
C SER A 268 -10.42 -5.75 -4.91
N TYR A 269 -10.39 -6.88 -5.63
CA TYR A 269 -10.40 -8.21 -5.00
C TYR A 269 -9.16 -8.48 -4.14
N GLN A 270 -8.00 -7.95 -4.54
CA GLN A 270 -6.76 -8.09 -3.76
C GLN A 270 -6.86 -7.27 -2.49
N TYR A 271 -7.40 -6.05 -2.59
CA TYR A 271 -7.70 -5.20 -1.43
C TYR A 271 -8.64 -5.91 -0.44
N TYR A 272 -9.80 -6.41 -0.90
CA TYR A 272 -10.75 -7.08 -0.01
C TYR A 272 -10.14 -8.30 0.67
N ALA A 273 -9.35 -9.11 -0.05
CA ALA A 273 -8.67 -10.26 0.53
C ALA A 273 -7.66 -9.84 1.61
N ALA A 274 -6.78 -8.86 1.31
CA ALA A 274 -5.76 -8.40 2.24
C ALA A 274 -6.36 -7.76 3.50
N VAL A 275 -7.37 -6.90 3.34
CA VAL A 275 -8.07 -6.26 4.46
C VAL A 275 -8.86 -7.27 5.28
N SER A 276 -9.53 -8.25 4.65
CA SER A 276 -10.28 -9.27 5.38
C SER A 276 -9.36 -10.12 6.23
N ILE A 277 -8.19 -10.52 5.70
CA ILE A 277 -7.15 -11.22 6.48
C ILE A 277 -6.70 -10.38 7.67
N ALA A 278 -6.31 -9.12 7.44
CA ALA A 278 -5.84 -8.23 8.50
C ALA A 278 -6.91 -8.01 9.59
N ASN A 279 -8.16 -7.78 9.19
CA ASN A 279 -9.28 -7.61 10.12
C ASN A 279 -9.56 -8.86 10.95
N ILE A 280 -9.46 -10.06 10.35
CA ILE A 280 -9.57 -11.31 11.11
C ILE A 280 -8.45 -11.38 12.15
N VAL A 281 -7.20 -11.08 11.78
CA VAL A 281 -6.09 -11.14 12.75
C VAL A 281 -6.25 -10.11 13.88
N ALA A 282 -6.73 -8.91 13.57
CA ALA A 282 -6.93 -7.82 14.52
C ALA A 282 -8.16 -7.98 15.43
N ASP A 283 -9.12 -8.86 15.09
CA ASP A 283 -10.35 -9.01 15.86
C ASP A 283 -10.06 -9.52 17.28
N LYS A 284 -10.30 -8.65 18.27
CA LYS A 284 -10.11 -8.94 19.70
C LYS A 284 -11.01 -10.07 20.22
N LYS A 285 -12.04 -10.47 19.49
CA LYS A 285 -12.88 -11.63 19.82
C LYS A 285 -12.21 -12.96 19.49
N ASN A 286 -11.16 -12.95 18.68
CA ASN A 286 -10.41 -14.15 18.38
C ASN A 286 -9.62 -14.58 19.61
N HIS A 287 -10.02 -15.69 20.19
CA HIS A 287 -9.30 -16.36 21.26
C HIS A 287 -8.24 -17.23 20.58
N TRP A 288 -7.02 -16.71 20.49
CA TRP A 288 -5.89 -17.38 19.85
C TRP A 288 -5.54 -18.70 20.56
N ASP A 289 -5.92 -18.84 21.83
CA ASP A 289 -5.74 -20.02 22.68
C ASP A 289 -6.95 -20.97 22.70
N GLY A 290 -7.90 -20.81 21.77
CA GLY A 290 -9.07 -21.67 21.66
C GLY A 290 -8.78 -23.06 21.08
N ASP A 291 -9.69 -24.00 21.31
CA ASP A 291 -9.57 -25.40 20.83
C ASP A 291 -9.61 -25.57 19.29
N LYS A 292 -9.93 -24.50 18.55
CA LYS A 292 -10.06 -24.52 17.08
C LYS A 292 -9.00 -23.63 16.44
N GLN A 293 -8.26 -24.20 15.49
CA GLN A 293 -7.37 -23.43 14.63
C GLN A 293 -8.17 -22.35 13.87
N LEU A 294 -7.73 -21.10 13.99
CA LEU A 294 -8.30 -19.96 13.29
C LEU A 294 -7.68 -19.77 11.90
N GLY A 295 -8.35 -19.00 11.05
CA GLY A 295 -7.89 -18.62 9.72
C GLY A 295 -8.86 -19.05 8.61
N GLY A 296 -8.33 -19.37 7.44
CA GLY A 296 -9.15 -19.73 6.28
C GLY A 296 -8.35 -19.81 4.98
N HIS A 297 -9.04 -19.69 3.85
CA HIS A 297 -8.40 -19.71 2.54
C HIS A 297 -8.91 -18.59 1.63
N ILE A 298 -8.05 -18.20 0.70
CA ILE A 298 -8.33 -17.23 -0.35
C ILE A 298 -8.22 -17.98 -1.67
N TRP A 299 -9.33 -18.05 -2.38
CA TRP A 299 -9.39 -18.66 -3.70
C TRP A 299 -9.36 -17.59 -4.79
N HIS A 300 -8.19 -17.40 -5.40
CA HIS A 300 -8.06 -16.58 -6.60
C HIS A 300 -7.45 -17.40 -7.73
N THR A 301 -7.91 -17.20 -8.97
CA THR A 301 -7.35 -17.91 -10.12
C THR A 301 -5.82 -17.71 -10.29
N THR A 302 -5.15 -18.66 -10.92
CA THR A 302 -3.70 -18.57 -11.23
C THR A 302 -3.40 -17.34 -12.09
N GLY A 303 -2.31 -16.62 -11.78
CA GLY A 303 -1.94 -15.39 -12.49
C GLY A 303 -2.71 -14.13 -12.05
N SER A 304 -3.62 -14.22 -11.07
CA SER A 304 -4.37 -13.06 -10.56
C SER A 304 -3.60 -12.17 -9.56
N GLY A 305 -2.34 -12.51 -9.24
CA GLY A 305 -1.52 -11.82 -8.26
C GLY A 305 -1.76 -12.27 -6.81
N LYS A 306 -1.83 -13.59 -6.56
CA LYS A 306 -1.96 -14.18 -5.22
C LYS A 306 -0.80 -13.82 -4.31
N THR A 307 0.42 -14.04 -4.77
CA THR A 307 1.68 -13.73 -4.07
C THR A 307 1.76 -12.28 -3.60
N MET A 308 1.33 -11.36 -4.48
CA MET A 308 1.26 -9.93 -4.18
C MET A 308 0.22 -9.62 -3.09
N THR A 309 -0.93 -10.28 -3.15
CA THR A 309 -2.03 -10.10 -2.19
C THR A 309 -1.65 -10.65 -0.81
N SER A 310 -1.06 -11.84 -0.77
CA SER A 310 -0.63 -12.50 0.46
C SER A 310 0.50 -11.72 1.16
N PHE A 311 1.42 -11.17 0.38
CA PHE A 311 2.47 -10.29 0.89
C PHE A 311 1.90 -9.03 1.54
N LYS A 312 0.96 -8.36 0.86
CA LYS A 312 0.34 -7.14 1.42
C LYS A 312 -0.46 -7.41 2.67
N ALA A 313 -1.16 -8.54 2.75
CA ALA A 313 -1.79 -8.98 3.98
C ALA A 313 -0.76 -9.15 5.12
N ALA A 314 0.38 -9.79 4.84
CA ALA A 314 1.46 -9.96 5.82
C ALA A 314 2.04 -8.62 6.30
N GLN A 315 2.32 -7.69 5.38
CA GLN A 315 2.81 -6.34 5.70
C GLN A 315 1.82 -5.55 6.54
N LEU A 316 0.52 -5.59 6.23
CA LEU A 316 -0.52 -4.93 7.02
C LEU A 316 -0.53 -5.44 8.46
N ILE A 317 -0.56 -6.76 8.65
CA ILE A 317 -0.57 -7.38 9.98
C ILE A 317 0.67 -6.97 10.78
N ALA A 318 1.86 -7.03 10.16
CA ALA A 318 3.11 -6.69 10.82
C ALA A 318 3.19 -5.20 11.17
N SER A 319 2.76 -4.33 10.26
CA SER A 319 2.79 -2.87 10.44
C SER A 319 1.82 -2.39 11.52
N ASN A 320 0.69 -3.07 11.70
CA ASN A 320 -0.28 -2.75 12.75
C ASN A 320 0.06 -3.37 14.11
N HIS A 321 1.11 -4.20 14.19
CA HIS A 321 1.45 -4.99 15.37
C HIS A 321 0.30 -5.92 15.83
N ASP A 322 -0.55 -6.34 14.88
CA ASP A 322 -1.68 -7.23 15.12
C ASP A 322 -1.20 -8.66 15.43
N ALA A 323 0.04 -9.00 15.10
CA ALA A 323 0.70 -10.26 15.44
C ALA A 323 2.15 -10.04 15.87
N GLU A 324 2.68 -10.94 16.71
CA GLU A 324 4.09 -10.93 17.11
C GLU A 324 5.00 -11.59 16.07
N LYS A 325 4.44 -12.53 15.29
CA LYS A 325 5.14 -13.19 14.18
C LYS A 325 4.19 -13.35 13.01
N VAL A 326 4.67 -13.01 11.82
CA VAL A 326 3.98 -13.26 10.54
C VAL A 326 4.92 -14.12 9.69
N VAL A 327 4.58 -15.39 9.54
CA VAL A 327 5.37 -16.37 8.80
C VAL A 327 4.74 -16.58 7.44
N PHE A 328 5.45 -16.14 6.41
CA PHE A 328 5.10 -16.44 5.03
C PHE A 328 5.75 -17.75 4.61
N LEU A 329 4.91 -18.72 4.26
CA LEU A 329 5.30 -20.06 3.85
C LEU A 329 5.22 -20.20 2.34
N VAL A 330 6.38 -20.54 1.78
CA VAL A 330 6.54 -20.92 0.38
C VAL A 330 6.68 -22.43 0.26
N ASP A 331 6.36 -22.96 -0.93
CA ASP A 331 6.71 -24.33 -1.30
C ASP A 331 8.26 -24.48 -1.43
N ARG A 332 8.76 -25.54 -2.06
CA ARG A 332 10.16 -25.98 -2.14
C ARG A 332 11.21 -24.86 -2.28
N LYS A 333 12.44 -25.18 -1.85
CA LYS A 333 13.63 -24.31 -1.85
C LYS A 333 13.85 -23.43 -3.10
N GLU A 334 13.57 -23.91 -4.30
CA GLU A 334 13.78 -23.16 -5.56
C GLU A 334 12.69 -22.09 -5.81
N LEU A 335 11.42 -22.43 -5.59
CA LEU A 335 10.31 -21.45 -5.57
C LEU A 335 10.50 -20.44 -4.44
N GLY A 336 11.04 -20.88 -3.31
CA GLY A 336 11.35 -20.00 -2.19
C GLY A 336 12.40 -18.94 -2.51
N ILE A 337 13.32 -19.15 -3.46
CA ILE A 337 14.28 -18.11 -3.88
C ILE A 337 13.59 -17.06 -4.75
N GLN A 338 12.74 -17.47 -5.69
CA GLN A 338 11.99 -16.56 -6.55
C GLN A 338 10.96 -15.76 -5.75
N SER A 339 10.16 -16.43 -4.91
CA SER A 339 9.23 -15.76 -4.01
C SER A 339 9.97 -14.87 -3.01
N LEU A 340 11.12 -15.28 -2.45
CA LEU A 340 11.89 -14.40 -1.58
C LEU A 340 12.41 -13.15 -2.33
N LYS A 341 12.79 -13.30 -3.60
CA LYS A 341 13.21 -12.17 -4.44
C LYS A 341 12.06 -11.21 -4.68
N GLU A 342 10.88 -11.71 -5.05
CA GLU A 342 9.65 -10.94 -5.20
C GLU A 342 9.23 -10.28 -3.87
N TYR A 343 9.40 -10.99 -2.75
CA TYR A 343 9.12 -10.44 -1.42
C TYR A 343 10.08 -9.32 -1.05
N ARG A 344 11.36 -9.44 -1.43
CA ARG A 344 12.35 -8.39 -1.23
C ARG A 344 12.11 -7.20 -2.17
N SER A 345 11.60 -7.43 -3.38
CA SER A 345 11.31 -6.34 -4.33
C SER A 345 10.11 -5.51 -3.90
N PHE A 346 9.11 -6.10 -3.22
CA PHE A 346 7.92 -5.39 -2.75
C PHE A 346 8.09 -4.68 -1.40
N LYS A 347 9.25 -4.84 -0.77
CA LYS A 347 9.56 -4.34 0.57
C LYS A 347 10.11 -2.91 0.50
N SER A 348 9.63 -2.03 1.38
CA SER A 348 10.25 -0.71 1.56
C SER A 348 11.59 -0.80 2.32
N GLU A 349 12.49 0.17 2.13
CA GLU A 349 13.81 0.17 2.79
C GLU A 349 13.72 0.11 4.32
N HIS A 350 12.62 0.62 4.90
CA HIS A 350 12.38 0.68 6.34
C HIS A 350 11.69 -0.54 6.96
N GLU A 351 11.23 -1.48 6.15
CA GLU A 351 10.72 -2.74 6.69
C GLU A 351 11.89 -3.69 6.96
N SER A 352 11.64 -4.85 7.55
CA SER A 352 12.61 -5.94 7.62
C SER A 352 11.93 -7.22 7.15
N VAL A 353 12.64 -8.03 6.36
CA VAL A 353 12.12 -9.32 5.90
C VAL A 353 13.22 -10.34 6.10
N GLN A 354 12.89 -11.34 6.90
CA GLN A 354 13.89 -12.29 7.36
C GLN A 354 13.77 -13.60 6.60
N ALA A 355 14.74 -13.86 5.72
CA ALA A 355 14.93 -15.17 5.12
C ALA A 355 15.60 -16.12 6.13
N THR A 356 15.32 -17.40 6.02
CA THR A 356 15.92 -18.41 6.91
C THR A 356 16.73 -19.39 6.07
N GLU A 357 18.02 -19.52 6.33
CA GLU A 357 18.88 -20.43 5.58
C GLU A 357 18.67 -21.88 6.06
N ASN A 358 18.54 -22.06 7.38
CA ASN A 358 18.31 -23.33 8.05
C ASN A 358 17.27 -23.19 9.19
N THR A 359 16.90 -24.32 9.82
CA THR A 359 15.92 -24.37 10.91
C THR A 359 16.42 -23.66 12.17
N THR A 360 17.71 -23.70 12.48
CA THR A 360 18.30 -23.03 13.64
C THR A 360 18.12 -21.49 13.57
N ILE A 361 18.32 -20.90 12.39
CA ILE A 361 18.07 -19.47 12.13
C ILE A 361 16.57 -19.15 12.17
N LEU A 362 15.71 -20.06 11.70
CA LEU A 362 14.27 -19.89 11.83
C LEU A 362 13.84 -19.84 13.31
N ILE A 363 14.35 -20.77 14.13
CA ILE A 363 14.08 -20.81 15.57
C ILE A 363 14.55 -19.51 16.25
N SER A 364 15.76 -19.03 15.96
CA SER A 364 16.26 -17.80 16.58
C SER A 364 15.38 -16.58 16.26
N LYS A 365 14.89 -16.48 15.02
CA LYS A 365 13.99 -15.40 14.57
C LYS A 365 12.59 -15.49 15.18
N LEU A 366 12.04 -16.70 15.29
CA LEU A 366 10.77 -16.95 15.96
C LEU A 366 10.83 -16.64 17.47
N LYS A 367 11.97 -16.90 18.12
CA LYS A 367 12.21 -16.56 19.52
C LYS A 367 12.38 -15.06 19.75
N SER A 368 13.03 -14.36 18.83
CA SER A 368 13.35 -12.94 18.98
C SER A 368 12.11 -12.06 19.24
N ASP A 369 12.25 -11.07 20.12
CA ASP A 369 11.25 -10.01 20.35
C ASP A 369 11.56 -8.75 19.53
N ASP A 370 12.62 -8.79 18.72
CA ASP A 370 12.98 -7.73 17.80
C ASP A 370 11.88 -7.57 16.73
N LEU A 371 11.42 -6.33 16.54
CA LEU A 371 10.46 -5.96 15.52
C LEU A 371 11.00 -6.28 14.12
N ASP A 372 12.33 -6.23 13.95
CA ASP A 372 12.96 -6.58 12.69
C ASP A 372 12.84 -8.08 12.35
N ASN A 373 12.40 -8.90 13.31
CA ASN A 373 12.12 -10.33 13.14
C ASN A 373 10.62 -10.66 13.17
N THR A 374 9.74 -9.69 12.91
CA THR A 374 8.28 -9.90 12.87
C THR A 374 7.86 -10.66 11.61
N LEU A 375 8.30 -10.20 10.43
CA LEU A 375 7.94 -10.80 9.14
C LEU A 375 9.05 -11.76 8.66
N ILE A 376 8.70 -13.04 8.61
CA ILE A 376 9.64 -14.14 8.34
C ILE A 376 9.20 -14.88 7.09
N VAL A 377 10.12 -15.08 6.15
CA VAL A 377 9.91 -15.92 4.97
C VAL A 377 10.67 -17.23 5.16
N THR A 378 9.96 -18.35 5.10
CA THR A 378 10.55 -19.68 5.24
C THR A 378 9.82 -20.72 4.41
N SER A 379 10.45 -21.87 4.19
CA SER A 379 9.82 -22.98 3.48
C SER A 379 9.02 -23.85 4.44
N ILE A 380 7.98 -24.49 3.94
CA ILE A 380 7.17 -25.42 4.74
C ILE A 380 8.02 -26.50 5.43
N GLN A 381 9.02 -27.05 4.75
CA GLN A 381 9.90 -28.09 5.31
C GLN A 381 10.66 -27.61 6.56
N LYS A 382 11.06 -26.32 6.60
CA LYS A 382 11.81 -25.78 7.73
C LYS A 382 10.91 -25.58 8.93
N LEU A 383 9.69 -25.09 8.71
CA LEU A 383 8.73 -24.86 9.77
C LEU A 383 8.17 -26.19 10.33
N SER A 384 7.90 -27.17 9.47
CA SER A 384 7.42 -28.50 9.91
C SER A 384 8.43 -29.26 10.75
N ASN A 385 9.73 -29.02 10.55
CA ASN A 385 10.81 -29.63 11.34
C ASN A 385 10.93 -29.04 12.76
N ILE A 386 10.15 -28.00 13.11
CA ILE A 386 10.11 -27.47 14.47
C ILE A 386 9.13 -28.33 15.27
N THR A 387 9.68 -29.33 15.95
CA THR A 387 8.96 -30.24 16.85
C THR A 387 9.64 -30.29 18.22
N ALA A 388 8.98 -30.89 19.21
CA ALA A 388 9.57 -31.10 20.54
C ALA A 388 10.82 -32.02 20.53
N GLU A 389 11.04 -32.75 19.44
CA GLU A 389 12.13 -33.70 19.24
C GLU A 389 13.28 -33.12 18.41
N ALA A 390 13.16 -31.86 17.95
CA ALA A 390 14.20 -31.20 17.17
C ALA A 390 15.48 -30.99 18.01
N MET A 391 16.62 -31.46 17.50
CA MET A 391 17.90 -31.53 18.25
C MET A 391 18.38 -30.19 18.84
N ASP A 392 17.99 -29.06 18.25
CA ASP A 392 18.42 -27.71 18.64
C ASP A 392 17.35 -26.90 19.40
N LEU A 393 16.24 -27.52 19.81
CA LEU A 393 15.12 -26.84 20.46
C LEU A 393 14.79 -27.49 21.81
N ASN A 394 15.01 -26.76 22.90
CA ASN A 394 14.54 -27.21 24.22
C ASN A 394 13.03 -26.93 24.37
N GLU A 395 12.37 -27.67 25.26
CA GLU A 395 10.91 -27.57 25.48
C GLU A 395 10.46 -26.16 25.91
N ALA A 396 11.32 -25.42 26.63
CA ALA A 396 11.02 -24.07 27.08
C ALA A 396 10.98 -23.07 25.91
N ASP A 397 11.93 -23.20 24.97
CA ASP A 397 12.01 -22.39 23.76
C ASP A 397 10.81 -22.65 22.84
N LEU A 398 10.42 -23.92 22.67
CA LEU A 398 9.23 -24.28 21.90
C LEU A 398 7.97 -23.63 22.51
N LYS A 399 7.78 -23.75 23.82
CA LYS A 399 6.65 -23.14 24.54
C LYS A 399 6.65 -21.61 24.42
N ALA A 400 7.83 -20.97 24.43
CA ALA A 400 7.94 -19.53 24.25
C ALA A 400 7.46 -19.11 22.85
N ILE A 401 7.88 -19.83 21.80
CA ILE A 401 7.43 -19.57 20.42
C ILE A 401 5.93 -19.81 20.29
N GLN A 402 5.41 -20.92 20.82
CA GLN A 402 3.99 -21.31 20.73
C GLN A 402 3.03 -20.33 21.43
N LYS A 403 3.52 -19.58 22.42
CA LYS A 403 2.73 -18.55 23.11
C LYS A 403 2.58 -17.27 22.31
N LYS A 404 3.43 -17.02 21.31
CA LYS A 404 3.37 -15.82 20.49
C LYS A 404 2.14 -15.84 19.59
N ARG A 405 1.52 -14.67 19.39
CA ARG A 405 0.50 -14.48 18.36
C ARG A 405 1.15 -14.61 16.98
N MET A 406 1.07 -15.81 16.40
CA MET A 406 1.67 -16.15 15.12
C MET A 406 0.62 -16.26 14.01
N VAL A 407 0.80 -15.49 12.93
CA VAL A 407 0.04 -15.69 11.69
C VAL A 407 0.91 -16.44 10.70
N ILE A 408 0.35 -17.46 10.06
CA ILE A 408 1.01 -18.24 9.01
C ILE A 408 0.23 -18.01 7.72
N ILE A 409 0.88 -17.46 6.69
CA ILE A 409 0.29 -17.23 5.38
C ILE A 409 1.00 -18.14 4.39
N ILE A 410 0.26 -19.04 3.75
CA ILE A 410 0.78 -20.00 2.79
C ILE A 410 0.39 -19.54 1.39
N ASP A 411 1.35 -19.39 0.50
CA ASP A 411 1.08 -19.13 -0.92
C ASP A 411 1.17 -20.40 -1.75
N GLU A 412 0.32 -20.47 -2.77
CA GLU A 412 0.13 -21.63 -3.63
C GLU A 412 0.00 -22.95 -2.85
N CYS A 413 -1.02 -23.03 -1.98
CA CYS A 413 -1.36 -24.24 -1.23
C CYS A 413 -1.68 -25.41 -2.18
N HIS A 414 -0.69 -26.24 -2.50
CA HIS A 414 -0.85 -27.43 -3.34
C HIS A 414 -1.02 -28.72 -2.54
N ARG A 415 -1.95 -29.56 -2.99
CA ARG A 415 -2.34 -30.82 -2.34
C ARG A 415 -1.18 -31.77 -2.02
N SER A 416 -0.20 -31.89 -2.92
CA SER A 416 0.81 -32.96 -2.86
C SER A 416 1.95 -32.71 -1.87
N THR A 417 2.27 -31.44 -1.60
CA THR A 417 3.45 -31.09 -0.82
C THR A 417 3.10 -30.73 0.61
N PHE A 418 1.87 -30.27 0.87
CA PHE A 418 1.51 -29.69 2.16
C PHE A 418 0.91 -30.68 3.16
N GLY A 419 0.39 -31.84 2.74
CA GLY A 419 -0.41 -32.75 3.58
C GLY A 419 0.15 -33.00 4.99
N ASP A 420 1.19 -33.81 5.11
CA ASP A 420 1.73 -34.22 6.42
C ASP A 420 2.44 -33.06 7.13
N MET A 421 3.23 -32.28 6.39
CA MET A 421 3.99 -31.16 6.97
C MET A 421 3.08 -30.06 7.56
N LEU A 422 1.92 -29.82 6.96
CA LEU A 422 0.94 -28.86 7.48
C LEU A 422 0.21 -29.39 8.71
N ILE A 423 0.01 -30.72 8.78
CA ILE A 423 -0.50 -31.37 9.99
C ILE A 423 0.49 -31.16 11.14
N ASP A 424 1.78 -31.37 10.90
CA ASP A 424 2.82 -31.13 11.89
C ASP A 424 2.84 -29.66 12.33
N ILE A 425 2.77 -28.72 11.39
CA ILE A 425 2.69 -27.28 11.70
C ILE A 425 1.46 -26.95 12.55
N LYS A 426 0.27 -27.47 12.21
CA LYS A 426 -0.95 -27.25 13.01
C LYS A 426 -0.86 -27.86 14.41
N ASN A 427 -0.26 -29.05 14.52
CA ASN A 427 -0.06 -29.72 15.80
C ASN A 427 0.93 -28.98 16.69
N THR A 428 2.01 -28.44 16.10
CA THR A 428 3.01 -27.64 16.80
C THR A 428 2.47 -26.25 17.16
N PHE A 429 1.82 -25.55 16.24
CA PHE A 429 1.39 -24.16 16.39
C PHE A 429 -0.14 -24.04 16.46
N LYS A 430 -0.73 -24.69 17.47
CA LYS A 430 -2.20 -24.74 17.66
C LYS A 430 -2.86 -23.38 17.74
N ASN A 431 -2.14 -22.41 18.31
CA ASN A 431 -2.64 -21.06 18.54
C ASN A 431 -2.42 -20.11 17.35
N ALA A 432 -1.78 -20.58 16.27
CA ALA A 432 -1.55 -19.74 15.10
C ALA A 432 -2.86 -19.41 14.36
N ILE A 433 -2.88 -18.33 13.58
CA ILE A 433 -3.93 -18.11 12.57
C ILE A 433 -3.34 -18.48 11.22
N ILE A 434 -3.95 -19.41 10.50
CA ILE A 434 -3.38 -19.94 9.25
C ILE A 434 -4.26 -19.57 8.06
N PHE A 435 -3.69 -18.85 7.09
CA PHE A 435 -4.34 -18.50 5.82
C PHE A 435 -3.65 -19.20 4.65
N GLY A 436 -4.43 -19.78 3.75
CA GLY A 436 -3.92 -20.40 2.52
C GLY A 436 -4.40 -19.69 1.26
N PHE A 437 -3.51 -19.35 0.34
CA PHE A 437 -3.86 -18.87 -1.00
C PHE A 437 -3.80 -20.03 -1.99
N THR A 438 -4.86 -20.21 -2.78
CA THR A 438 -4.92 -21.29 -3.77
C THR A 438 -5.62 -20.86 -5.05
N GLY A 439 -5.17 -21.39 -6.19
CA GLY A 439 -5.90 -21.33 -7.45
C GLY A 439 -6.87 -22.50 -7.65
N THR A 440 -6.73 -23.57 -6.88
CA THR A 440 -7.38 -24.86 -7.08
C THR A 440 -7.86 -25.44 -5.74
N PRO A 441 -8.97 -24.92 -5.17
CA PRO A 441 -9.48 -25.39 -3.89
C PRO A 441 -9.97 -26.84 -3.99
N ILE A 442 -9.99 -27.53 -2.84
CA ILE A 442 -10.54 -28.88 -2.75
C ILE A 442 -12.06 -28.77 -2.71
N GLN A 443 -12.73 -29.35 -3.71
CA GLN A 443 -14.18 -29.51 -3.72
C GLN A 443 -14.54 -30.96 -3.38
N ASP A 444 -15.72 -31.18 -2.79
CA ASP A 444 -16.23 -32.51 -2.42
C ASP A 444 -16.16 -33.53 -3.58
N VAL A 445 -16.33 -33.06 -4.82
CA VAL A 445 -16.26 -33.87 -6.05
C VAL A 445 -14.86 -34.45 -6.30
N ASN A 446 -13.80 -33.74 -5.87
CA ASN A 446 -12.40 -34.16 -5.96
C ASN A 446 -11.91 -34.94 -4.73
N ALA A 447 -12.73 -35.06 -3.69
CA ALA A 447 -12.42 -35.78 -2.45
C ALA A 447 -12.60 -37.32 -2.58
N SER A 448 -13.06 -37.79 -3.74
CA SER A 448 -13.42 -39.19 -4.02
C SER A 448 -12.25 -40.18 -4.03
N ILE A 449 -10.99 -39.70 -3.94
CA ILE A 449 -9.82 -40.54 -3.62
C ILE A 449 -9.55 -40.40 -2.12
N ARG A 450 -10.27 -41.19 -1.31
CA ARG A 450 -10.13 -41.26 0.15
C ARG A 450 -8.71 -41.68 0.55
N VAL A 451 -8.00 -40.78 1.22
CA VAL A 451 -6.94 -41.11 2.18
C VAL A 451 -7.32 -40.41 3.50
N SER A 452 -7.46 -41.19 4.56
CA SER A 452 -8.01 -40.84 5.88
C SER A 452 -7.17 -39.86 6.73
N HIS A 453 -6.24 -39.12 6.13
CA HIS A 453 -5.29 -38.26 6.84
C HIS A 453 -5.33 -36.79 6.39
N LEU A 454 -6.33 -36.36 5.62
CA LEU A 454 -6.39 -34.97 5.14
C LEU A 454 -7.02 -34.04 6.19
N VAL A 455 -6.26 -33.05 6.66
CA VAL A 455 -6.78 -31.89 7.38
C VAL A 455 -7.01 -30.78 6.36
N PRO A 456 -8.27 -30.47 5.98
CA PRO A 456 -8.52 -29.40 5.02
C PRO A 456 -8.08 -28.05 5.60
N LEU A 457 -7.48 -27.24 4.72
CA LEU A 457 -7.14 -25.84 4.95
C LEU A 457 -7.80 -24.96 3.89
N CYS A 458 -7.95 -25.52 2.68
CA CYS A 458 -8.81 -25.05 1.61
C CYS A 458 -10.00 -25.97 1.46
#